data_AF-A0A2A5A9J4-F1
#
_entry.id   AF-A0A2A5A9J4-F1
#
_cell.length_a   1.000
_cell.length_b   1.000
_cell.length_c   1.000
_cell.angle_alpha   90.00
_cell.angle_beta   90.00
_cell.angle_gamma   90.00
#
_symmetry.space_group_name_H-M   'P 1'
#
loop_
_entity.id
_entity.type
_entity.pdbx_description
1 polymer ?
#
loop_
_entity_poly.entity_id
_entity_poly.type
_entity_poly.pdbx_seq_one_letter_code
_entity_poly.pdbx_strand_id
1 'polypeptide(L)'
;MKQSIFLLFLVLNFIQISNTKSLSRLNNKKNENIKVSLKFKKVPLSLLIGGILKGTGLNYLISPKIKGIGSVEIDKVPWDEALNDVVDINNCAWLRVENTIIVCTKKELEYFTYDFLKRMEYLSNESLTKVTLKFTKTPINLVLSSFAKFGAKSLILSPKIKGSVSVNINNMSWKLALELIIRLQGLNLLESGSKFLVLTQKEMHRVFHDRLIRNNGLK
;
A
#
# COMPACT_ATOMS: atom_id res chain seq x y z
N MET A 1 19.22 -5.88 38.61
CA MET A 1 19.67 -6.56 37.37
C MET A 1 18.50 -7.08 36.53
N LYS A 2 17.68 -6.19 35.93
CA LYS A 2 16.61 -6.60 34.99
C LYS A 2 16.49 -5.71 33.74
N GLN A 3 17.36 -4.71 33.58
CA GLN A 3 17.34 -3.81 32.41
C GLN A 3 18.24 -4.27 31.26
N SER A 4 19.16 -5.22 31.47
CA SER A 4 20.15 -5.62 30.45
C SER A 4 19.64 -6.64 29.42
N ILE A 5 18.54 -7.34 29.70
CA ILE A 5 18.02 -8.41 28.83
C ILE A 5 17.12 -7.85 27.71
N PHE A 6 16.49 -6.68 27.92
CA PHE A 6 15.59 -6.07 26.93
C PHE A 6 16.34 -5.41 25.76
N LEU A 7 17.56 -4.89 26.01
CA LEU A 7 18.40 -4.36 24.93
C LEU A 7 19.02 -5.46 24.06
N LEU A 8 19.31 -6.64 24.62
CA LEU A 8 19.92 -7.73 23.85
C LEU A 8 18.94 -8.35 22.84
N PHE A 9 17.65 -8.40 23.15
CA PHE A 9 16.60 -8.79 22.19
C PHE A 9 16.37 -7.79 21.07
N LEU A 10 16.66 -6.50 21.32
CA LEU A 10 16.52 -5.44 20.34
C LEU A 10 17.70 -5.44 19.34
N VAL A 11 18.91 -5.71 19.80
CA VAL A 11 20.11 -5.75 18.95
C VAL A 11 20.21 -7.04 18.11
N LEU A 12 19.75 -8.19 18.61
CA LEU A 12 19.76 -9.45 17.84
C LEU A 12 18.79 -9.42 16.64
N ASN A 13 17.69 -8.66 16.72
CA ASN A 13 16.82 -8.44 15.56
C ASN A 13 17.43 -7.50 14.51
N PHE A 14 18.39 -6.64 14.87
CA PHE A 14 19.06 -5.76 13.90
C PHE A 14 20.07 -6.49 13.02
N ILE A 15 20.71 -7.56 13.52
CA ILE A 15 21.75 -8.28 12.76
C ILE A 15 21.12 -9.12 11.63
N GLN A 16 19.85 -9.51 11.73
CA GLN A 16 19.13 -10.18 10.63
C GLN A 16 18.58 -9.21 9.56
N ILE A 17 18.66 -7.90 9.77
CA ILE A 17 18.06 -6.88 8.88
C ILE A 17 19.06 -6.34 7.83
N SER A 18 20.34 -6.71 7.86
CA SER A 18 21.31 -6.31 6.82
C SER A 18 21.12 -6.99 5.46
N ASN A 19 20.18 -7.93 5.33
CA ASN A 19 19.79 -8.56 4.06
C ASN A 19 18.45 -8.04 3.53
N THR A 20 18.30 -6.72 3.35
CA THR A 20 17.10 -6.09 2.76
C THR A 20 16.89 -6.37 1.27
N LYS A 21 17.70 -7.20 0.62
CA LYS A 21 17.53 -7.59 -0.79
C LYS A 21 16.46 -8.68 -1.04
N SER A 22 15.89 -9.31 -0.01
CA SER A 22 15.11 -10.56 -0.23
C SER A 22 13.64 -10.58 0.20
N LEU A 23 13.09 -9.54 0.82
CA LEU A 23 11.65 -9.52 1.17
C LEU A 23 10.73 -9.16 -0.01
N SER A 24 11.25 -8.58 -1.09
CA SER A 24 10.48 -8.24 -2.31
C SER A 24 10.18 -9.44 -3.22
N ARG A 25 10.76 -10.62 -2.94
CA ARG A 25 10.74 -11.80 -3.82
C ARG A 25 9.85 -12.96 -3.35
N LEU A 26 9.07 -12.79 -2.29
CA LEU A 26 8.20 -13.86 -1.82
C LEU A 26 6.86 -13.86 -2.57
N ASN A 27 6.68 -14.92 -3.38
CA ASN A 27 5.45 -15.46 -3.96
C ASN A 27 4.74 -14.66 -5.08
N ASN A 28 5.00 -15.03 -6.35
CA ASN A 28 4.13 -15.93 -7.16
C ASN A 28 4.64 -15.96 -8.63
N LYS A 29 5.21 -17.09 -9.08
CA LYS A 29 6.00 -17.26 -10.33
C LYS A 29 5.25 -17.05 -11.65
N LYS A 30 3.91 -16.99 -11.64
CA LYS A 30 3.09 -17.10 -12.85
C LYS A 30 3.29 -15.97 -13.86
N ASN A 31 3.78 -14.80 -13.43
CA ASN A 31 3.82 -13.60 -14.25
C ASN A 31 5.24 -13.04 -14.48
N GLU A 32 6.31 -13.67 -13.99
CA GLU A 32 7.67 -13.10 -14.06
C GLU A 32 8.20 -12.94 -15.49
N ASN A 33 7.78 -13.79 -16.42
CA ASN A 33 8.25 -13.75 -17.82
C ASN A 33 7.37 -12.90 -18.76
N ILE A 34 6.39 -12.16 -18.25
CA ILE A 34 5.53 -11.34 -19.11
C ILE A 34 6.36 -10.18 -19.66
N LYS A 35 6.48 -10.15 -20.99
CA LYS A 35 7.14 -9.08 -21.71
C LYS A 35 6.15 -7.98 -22.06
N VAL A 36 6.55 -6.73 -21.89
CA VAL A 36 5.74 -5.55 -22.20
C VAL A 36 6.41 -4.74 -23.29
N SER A 37 5.58 -4.17 -24.18
CA SER A 37 5.99 -3.16 -25.15
C SER A 37 5.09 -1.93 -24.97
N LEU A 38 5.68 -0.76 -24.78
CA LEU A 38 4.95 0.50 -24.64
C LEU A 38 5.82 1.69 -25.01
N LYS A 39 5.18 2.72 -25.56
CA LYS A 39 5.82 3.97 -25.93
C LYS A 39 5.03 5.13 -25.36
N PHE A 40 5.67 5.85 -24.44
CA PHE A 40 5.13 7.07 -23.85
C PHE A 40 6.12 8.21 -23.99
N LYS A 41 5.60 9.39 -24.33
CA LYS A 41 6.39 10.62 -24.41
C LYS A 41 5.79 11.65 -23.48
N LYS A 42 6.61 12.14 -22.54
CA LYS A 42 6.27 13.23 -21.61
C LYS A 42 4.93 13.03 -20.90
N VAL A 43 4.71 11.88 -20.28
CA VAL A 43 3.48 11.59 -19.52
C VAL A 43 3.76 11.52 -18.02
N PRO A 44 2.74 11.76 -17.16
CA PRO A 44 2.88 11.56 -15.72
C PRO A 44 3.43 10.19 -15.37
N LEU A 45 4.36 10.15 -14.40
CA LEU A 45 5.03 8.91 -13.98
C LEU A 45 4.05 7.80 -13.56
N SER A 46 2.92 8.17 -12.93
CA SER A 46 1.87 7.23 -12.57
C SER A 46 1.19 6.55 -13.77
N LEU A 47 1.13 7.23 -14.92
CA LEU A 47 0.61 6.64 -16.16
C LEU A 47 1.65 5.72 -16.82
N LEU A 48 2.94 6.07 -16.76
CA LEU A 48 4.02 5.18 -17.22
C LEU A 48 3.98 3.85 -16.46
N ILE A 49 4.02 3.93 -15.13
CA ILE A 49 4.00 2.78 -14.23
C ILE A 49 2.72 1.97 -14.43
N GLY A 50 1.56 2.64 -14.47
CA GLY A 50 0.28 1.99 -14.74
C GLY A 50 0.23 1.30 -16.09
N GLY A 51 0.87 1.88 -17.12
CA GLY A 51 0.97 1.29 -18.45
C GLY A 51 1.77 -0.01 -18.48
N ILE A 52 2.93 -0.03 -17.81
CA ILE A 52 3.75 -1.24 -17.62
C ILE A 52 2.92 -2.33 -16.92
N LEU A 53 2.31 -1.98 -15.78
CA LEU A 53 1.60 -2.95 -14.94
C LEU A 53 0.31 -3.46 -15.58
N LYS A 54 -0.38 -2.64 -16.36
CA LYS A 54 -1.63 -3.05 -17.03
C LYS A 54 -1.42 -4.25 -17.97
N GLY A 55 -0.26 -4.37 -18.62
CA GLY A 55 0.07 -5.49 -19.49
C GLY A 55 0.27 -6.83 -18.78
N THR A 56 0.42 -6.81 -17.45
CA THR A 56 0.76 -8.01 -16.65
C THR A 56 -0.44 -8.80 -16.15
N GLY A 57 -1.63 -8.21 -16.15
CA GLY A 57 -2.81 -8.77 -15.48
C GLY A 57 -2.73 -8.80 -13.94
N LEU A 58 -1.68 -8.23 -13.33
CA LEU A 58 -1.55 -8.07 -11.88
C LEU A 58 -2.45 -6.94 -11.38
N ASN A 59 -2.86 -7.04 -10.12
CA ASN A 59 -3.43 -5.90 -9.41
C ASN A 59 -2.33 -4.88 -9.16
N TYR A 60 -2.68 -3.60 -9.12
CA TYR A 60 -1.70 -2.59 -8.77
C TYR A 60 -2.28 -1.38 -8.06
N LEU A 61 -1.48 -0.85 -7.13
CA LEU A 61 -1.72 0.40 -6.43
C LEU A 61 -0.49 1.30 -6.61
N ILE A 62 -0.72 2.54 -7.01
CA ILE A 62 0.34 3.53 -7.20
C ILE A 62 0.12 4.67 -6.21
N SER A 63 1.10 4.92 -5.35
CA SER A 63 1.04 6.01 -4.39
C SER A 63 0.82 7.35 -5.10
N PRO A 64 -0.14 8.18 -4.64
CA PRO A 64 -0.37 9.50 -5.22
C PRO A 64 0.78 10.48 -4.93
N LYS A 65 1.70 10.12 -4.02
CA LYS A 65 2.89 10.93 -3.74
C LYS A 65 3.95 10.78 -4.84
N ILE A 66 3.82 9.79 -5.70
CA ILE A 66 4.64 9.64 -6.90
C ILE A 66 4.24 10.74 -7.89
N LYS A 67 5.16 11.68 -8.09
CA LYS A 67 5.02 12.83 -8.98
C LYS A 67 6.14 12.81 -10.02
N GLY A 68 5.98 13.61 -11.06
CA GLY A 68 6.95 13.73 -12.13
C GLY A 68 6.38 13.33 -13.48
N ILE A 69 7.18 13.57 -14.51
CA ILE A 69 6.88 13.29 -15.91
C ILE A 69 8.06 12.49 -16.44
N GLY A 70 7.77 11.46 -17.23
CA GLY A 70 8.81 10.67 -17.90
C GLY A 70 8.45 10.36 -19.34
N SER A 71 9.42 9.79 -20.04
CA SER A 71 9.23 9.17 -21.35
C SER A 71 9.89 7.81 -21.30
N VAL A 72 9.30 6.84 -21.98
CA VAL A 72 9.88 5.50 -22.08
C VAL A 72 9.48 4.89 -23.40
N GLU A 73 10.41 4.15 -24.00
CA GLU A 73 10.16 3.29 -25.14
C GLU A 73 10.71 1.93 -24.78
N ILE A 74 9.80 0.99 -24.59
CA ILE A 74 10.08 -0.37 -24.15
C ILE A 74 9.57 -1.29 -25.24
N ASP A 75 10.40 -2.23 -25.69
CA ASP A 75 9.98 -3.29 -26.60
C ASP A 75 10.36 -4.66 -26.08
N LYS A 76 9.35 -5.48 -25.77
CA LYS A 76 9.46 -6.88 -25.34
C LYS A 76 10.41 -7.08 -24.15
N VAL A 77 10.40 -6.15 -23.20
CA VAL A 77 11.18 -6.22 -21.96
C VAL A 77 10.34 -6.89 -20.86
N PRO A 78 10.91 -7.76 -20.02
CA PRO A 78 10.24 -8.25 -18.81
C PRO A 78 9.65 -7.09 -17.99
N TRP A 79 8.39 -7.22 -17.57
CA TRP A 79 7.68 -6.11 -16.93
C TRP A 79 8.34 -5.63 -15.63
N ASP A 80 8.98 -6.53 -14.90
CA ASP A 80 9.63 -6.26 -13.63
C ASP A 80 10.94 -5.50 -13.82
N GLU A 81 11.73 -5.87 -14.83
CA GLU A 81 12.90 -5.11 -15.29
C GLU A 81 12.49 -3.70 -15.74
N ALA A 82 11.51 -3.61 -16.64
CA ALA A 82 10.94 -2.33 -17.09
C ALA A 82 10.43 -1.46 -15.92
N LEU A 83 9.78 -2.09 -14.92
CA LEU A 83 9.30 -1.38 -13.74
C LEU A 83 10.47 -0.92 -12.86
N ASN A 84 11.46 -1.77 -12.61
CA ASN A 84 12.66 -1.46 -11.81
C ASN A 84 13.37 -0.24 -12.38
N ASP A 85 13.62 -0.21 -13.69
CA ASP A 85 14.30 0.91 -14.34
C ASP A 85 13.54 2.22 -14.12
N VAL A 86 12.21 2.19 -14.30
CA VAL A 86 11.37 3.38 -14.11
C VAL A 86 11.32 3.80 -12.64
N VAL A 87 11.16 2.87 -11.69
CA VAL A 87 11.00 3.26 -10.28
C VAL A 87 12.32 3.68 -9.63
N ASP A 88 13.44 3.05 -9.96
CA ASP A 88 14.74 3.32 -9.33
C ASP A 88 15.27 4.70 -9.73
N ILE A 89 15.20 5.03 -11.02
CA ILE A 89 15.57 6.36 -11.55
C ILE A 89 14.74 7.46 -10.88
N ASN A 90 13.49 7.18 -10.54
CA ASN A 90 12.57 8.16 -9.95
C ASN A 90 12.51 8.11 -8.41
N ASN A 91 13.51 7.49 -7.77
CA ASN A 91 13.60 7.35 -6.31
C ASN A 91 12.32 6.78 -5.65
N CYS A 92 11.63 5.93 -6.39
CA CYS A 92 10.48 5.16 -5.93
C CYS A 92 10.95 3.76 -5.54
N ALA A 93 10.01 2.94 -5.09
CA ALA A 93 10.19 1.53 -4.88
C ALA A 93 8.88 0.81 -5.17
N TRP A 94 8.95 -0.52 -5.26
CA TRP A 94 7.77 -1.34 -5.28
C TRP A 94 7.95 -2.58 -4.42
N LEU A 95 6.83 -3.15 -4.01
CA LEU A 95 6.75 -4.44 -3.35
C LEU A 95 5.58 -5.25 -3.91
N ARG A 96 5.65 -6.56 -3.74
CA ARG A 96 4.57 -7.47 -4.09
C ARG A 96 3.88 -7.97 -2.85
N VAL A 97 2.55 -7.90 -2.86
CA VAL A 97 1.67 -8.53 -1.89
C VAL A 97 0.72 -9.42 -2.67
N GLU A 98 0.98 -10.72 -2.65
CA GLU A 98 0.26 -11.72 -3.45
C GLU A 98 0.22 -11.37 -4.96
N ASN A 99 -0.97 -11.19 -5.53
CA ASN A 99 -1.16 -10.81 -6.93
C ASN A 99 -1.14 -9.28 -7.15
N THR A 100 -0.65 -8.51 -6.17
CA THR A 100 -0.73 -7.04 -6.18
C THR A 100 0.64 -6.40 -6.11
N ILE A 101 0.91 -5.52 -7.07
CA ILE A 101 2.09 -4.67 -7.09
C ILE A 101 1.74 -3.33 -6.45
N ILE A 102 2.50 -2.98 -5.41
CA ILE A 102 2.37 -1.69 -4.73
C ILE A 102 3.59 -0.88 -5.11
N VAL A 103 3.36 0.26 -5.76
CA VAL A 103 4.42 1.22 -6.12
C VAL A 103 4.30 2.45 -5.22
N CYS A 104 5.37 2.76 -4.50
CA CYS A 104 5.38 3.80 -3.49
C CYS A 104 6.69 4.60 -3.51
N THR A 105 6.76 5.67 -2.73
CA THR A 105 8.04 6.36 -2.48
C THR A 105 8.94 5.48 -1.60
N LYS A 106 10.27 5.65 -1.64
CA LYS A 106 11.18 4.90 -0.75
C LYS A 106 10.88 5.15 0.73
N LYS A 107 10.54 6.38 1.10
CA LYS A 107 10.09 6.72 2.45
C LYS A 107 8.81 5.97 2.85
N GLU A 108 7.89 5.77 1.91
CA GLU A 108 6.70 4.97 2.18
C GLU A 108 7.03 3.49 2.37
N LEU A 109 8.04 2.97 1.66
CA LEU A 109 8.49 1.59 1.79
C LEU A 109 8.91 1.27 3.24
N GLU A 110 9.51 2.23 3.96
CA GLU A 110 9.91 2.07 5.36
C GLU A 110 8.74 1.72 6.30
N TYR A 111 7.50 2.07 5.93
CA TYR A 111 6.31 1.73 6.73
C TYR A 111 5.79 0.30 6.50
N PHE A 112 6.30 -0.41 5.49
CA PHE A 112 5.91 -1.80 5.19
C PHE A 112 6.70 -2.78 6.07
N THR A 113 6.48 -2.70 7.38
CA THR A 113 7.13 -3.56 8.38
C THR A 113 6.64 -5.01 8.30
N TYR A 114 7.31 -5.92 8.98
CA TYR A 114 6.88 -7.32 9.09
C TYR A 114 5.45 -7.47 9.64
N ASP A 115 5.09 -6.68 10.65
CA ASP A 115 3.73 -6.66 11.21
C ASP A 115 2.69 -6.23 10.16
N PHE A 116 3.08 -5.30 9.28
CA PHE A 116 2.25 -4.89 8.17
C PHE A 116 2.03 -6.04 7.17
N LEU A 117 3.11 -6.74 6.78
CA LEU A 117 3.04 -7.89 5.88
C LEU A 117 2.15 -9.01 6.44
N LYS A 118 2.33 -9.35 7.73
CA LYS A 118 1.49 -10.34 8.42
C LYS A 118 0.01 -9.97 8.44
N ARG A 119 -0.29 -8.70 8.72
CA ARG A 119 -1.67 -8.20 8.72
C ARG A 119 -2.31 -8.37 7.34
N MET A 120 -1.57 -8.15 6.26
CA MET A 120 -2.08 -8.33 4.91
C MET A 120 -2.39 -9.78 4.58
N GLU A 121 -1.51 -10.72 4.97
CA GLU A 121 -1.77 -12.15 4.82
C GLU A 121 -3.03 -12.58 5.55
N TYR A 122 -3.22 -12.12 6.79
CA TYR A 122 -4.44 -12.36 7.55
C TYR A 122 -5.69 -11.82 6.82
N LEU A 123 -5.68 -10.56 6.38
CA LEU A 123 -6.82 -9.92 5.71
C LEU A 123 -7.15 -10.55 4.35
N SER A 124 -6.15 -11.14 3.69
CA SER A 124 -6.38 -11.91 2.47
C SER A 124 -7.21 -13.17 2.75
N ASN A 125 -6.87 -13.88 3.83
CA ASN A 125 -7.53 -15.13 4.22
C ASN A 125 -8.87 -14.92 4.93
N GLU A 126 -9.05 -13.80 5.63
CA GLU A 126 -10.26 -13.53 6.43
C GLU A 126 -11.51 -13.23 5.58
N SER A 127 -11.35 -12.54 4.45
CA SER A 127 -12.49 -12.07 3.65
C SER A 127 -12.64 -12.87 2.36
N LEU A 128 -13.60 -13.80 2.35
CA LEU A 128 -13.96 -14.57 1.16
C LEU A 128 -14.57 -13.71 0.04
N THR A 129 -15.13 -12.55 0.38
CA THR A 129 -15.68 -11.63 -0.63
C THR A 129 -14.54 -10.95 -1.38
N LYS A 130 -14.47 -11.21 -2.69
CA LYS A 130 -13.51 -10.61 -3.59
C LYS A 130 -14.18 -9.55 -4.46
N VAL A 131 -13.42 -8.52 -4.82
CA VAL A 131 -13.89 -7.41 -5.64
C VAL A 131 -13.00 -7.24 -6.86
N THR A 132 -13.61 -6.72 -7.93
CA THR A 132 -12.93 -6.24 -9.13
C THR A 132 -13.35 -4.80 -9.35
N LEU A 133 -12.40 -3.87 -9.25
CA LEU A 133 -12.63 -2.44 -9.24
C LEU A 133 -11.49 -1.71 -9.95
N LYS A 134 -11.82 -0.64 -10.66
CA LYS A 134 -10.82 0.24 -11.26
C LYS A 134 -11.14 1.69 -10.93
N PHE A 135 -10.18 2.34 -10.28
CA PHE A 135 -10.22 3.78 -10.02
C PHE A 135 -9.05 4.43 -10.73
N THR A 136 -9.29 5.59 -11.32
CA THR A 136 -8.25 6.34 -12.04
C THR A 136 -8.38 7.80 -11.61
N LYS A 137 -7.42 8.25 -10.79
CA LYS A 137 -7.41 9.59 -10.20
C LYS A 137 -8.74 9.94 -9.50
N THR A 138 -9.34 8.95 -8.85
CA THR A 138 -10.65 9.08 -8.20
C THR A 138 -10.48 9.68 -6.79
N PRO A 139 -11.31 10.65 -6.36
CA PRO A 139 -11.27 11.18 -4.99
C PRO A 139 -11.33 10.08 -3.92
N ILE A 140 -10.43 10.15 -2.94
CA ILE A 140 -10.28 9.09 -1.93
C ILE A 140 -11.55 8.85 -1.12
N ASN A 141 -12.33 9.89 -0.83
CA ASN A 141 -13.61 9.77 -0.13
C ASN A 141 -14.61 8.89 -0.88
N LEU A 142 -14.69 8.99 -2.20
CA LEU A 142 -15.56 8.16 -3.04
C LEU A 142 -15.09 6.72 -3.09
N VAL A 143 -13.76 6.51 -3.17
CA VAL A 143 -13.15 5.17 -3.10
C VAL A 143 -13.51 4.51 -1.77
N LEU A 144 -13.24 5.16 -0.63
CA LEU A 144 -13.53 4.61 0.70
C LEU A 144 -15.03 4.36 0.92
N SER A 145 -15.89 5.26 0.42
CA SER A 145 -17.35 5.08 0.48
C SER A 145 -17.81 3.86 -0.30
N SER A 146 -17.17 3.55 -1.42
CA SER A 146 -17.46 2.33 -2.20
C SER A 146 -17.09 1.07 -1.42
N PHE A 147 -15.97 1.08 -0.68
CA PHE A 147 -15.55 -0.05 0.16
C PHE A 147 -16.44 -0.27 1.39
N ALA A 148 -16.89 0.80 2.04
CA ALA A 148 -17.78 0.69 3.20
C ALA A 148 -19.11 -0.02 2.87
N LYS A 149 -19.59 0.13 1.63
CA LYS A 149 -20.79 -0.57 1.14
C LYS A 149 -20.59 -2.09 1.09
N PHE A 150 -19.42 -2.59 0.67
CA PHE A 150 -19.13 -4.04 0.66
C PHE A 150 -19.13 -4.64 2.07
N GLY A 151 -18.68 -3.88 3.07
CA GLY A 151 -18.64 -4.35 4.45
C GLY A 151 -19.94 -4.16 5.24
N ALA A 152 -20.98 -3.58 4.63
CA ALA A 152 -22.18 -3.09 5.32
C ALA A 152 -21.84 -2.22 6.55
N LYS A 153 -20.81 -1.38 6.43
CA LYS A 153 -20.32 -0.50 7.51
C LYS A 153 -20.75 0.94 7.29
N SER A 154 -21.06 1.62 8.39
CA SER A 154 -21.15 3.09 8.40
C SER A 154 -19.75 3.68 8.34
N LEU A 155 -19.51 4.57 7.37
CA LEU A 155 -18.21 5.23 7.20
C LEU A 155 -18.22 6.65 7.77
N ILE A 156 -17.27 6.93 8.64
CA ILE A 156 -17.00 8.26 9.18
C ILE A 156 -15.61 8.67 8.66
N LEU A 157 -15.56 9.69 7.81
CA LEU A 157 -14.33 10.23 7.26
C LEU A 157 -14.00 11.56 7.94
N SER A 158 -12.74 11.74 8.35
CA SER A 158 -12.26 13.08 8.70
C SER A 158 -12.40 14.03 7.49
N PRO A 159 -12.91 15.26 7.68
CA PRO A 159 -13.01 16.25 6.60
C PRO A 159 -11.64 16.71 6.08
N LYS A 160 -10.55 16.38 6.79
CA LYS A 160 -9.18 16.70 6.37
C LYS A 160 -8.59 15.72 5.36
N ILE A 161 -9.29 14.60 5.11
CA ILE A 161 -8.85 13.61 4.12
C ILE A 161 -9.06 14.20 2.73
N LYS A 162 -7.96 14.35 1.99
CA LYS A 162 -7.92 14.88 0.62
C LYS A 162 -7.06 13.98 -0.25
N GLY A 163 -7.20 14.12 -1.57
CA GLY A 163 -6.39 13.41 -2.54
C GLY A 163 -7.19 12.47 -3.43
N SER A 164 -6.46 11.73 -4.26
CA SER A 164 -7.03 10.84 -5.26
C SER A 164 -6.24 9.54 -5.35
N VAL A 165 -6.90 8.46 -5.74
CA VAL A 165 -6.32 7.12 -5.89
C VAL A 165 -6.43 6.67 -7.33
N SER A 166 -5.36 6.04 -7.83
CA SER A 166 -5.40 5.20 -9.02
C SER A 166 -5.08 3.78 -8.61
N VAL A 167 -6.02 2.87 -8.82
CA VAL A 167 -5.89 1.46 -8.44
C VAL A 167 -6.60 0.59 -9.46
N ASN A 168 -5.98 -0.54 -9.77
CA ASN A 168 -6.59 -1.61 -10.54
C ASN A 168 -6.62 -2.86 -9.66
N ILE A 169 -7.82 -3.29 -9.30
CA ILE A 169 -8.07 -4.47 -8.48
C ILE A 169 -8.89 -5.46 -9.30
N ASN A 170 -8.41 -6.69 -9.38
CA ASN A 170 -9.08 -7.83 -9.98
C ASN A 170 -9.04 -8.99 -8.99
N ASN A 171 -10.22 -9.50 -8.64
CA ASN A 171 -10.41 -10.67 -7.79
C ASN A 171 -9.60 -10.63 -6.48
N MET A 172 -9.67 -9.52 -5.74
CA MET A 172 -8.92 -9.30 -4.49
C MET A 172 -9.87 -9.24 -3.29
N SER A 173 -9.43 -9.72 -2.12
CA SER A 173 -10.14 -9.48 -0.85
C SER A 173 -10.40 -7.98 -0.69
N TRP A 174 -11.67 -7.60 -0.51
CA TRP A 174 -12.02 -6.18 -0.39
C TRP A 174 -11.43 -5.54 0.87
N LYS A 175 -11.28 -6.31 1.97
CA LYS A 175 -10.62 -5.85 3.19
C LYS A 175 -9.14 -5.57 2.95
N LEU A 176 -8.45 -6.48 2.26
CA LEU A 176 -7.06 -6.27 1.89
C LEU A 176 -6.91 -5.04 0.99
N ALA A 177 -7.75 -4.91 -0.03
CA ALA A 177 -7.76 -3.75 -0.91
C ALA A 177 -7.99 -2.43 -0.14
N LEU A 178 -8.96 -2.40 0.78
CA LEU A 178 -9.24 -1.25 1.63
C LEU A 178 -8.03 -0.87 2.51
N GLU A 179 -7.45 -1.84 3.21
CA GLU A 179 -6.28 -1.62 4.08
C GLU A 179 -5.11 -1.05 3.28
N LEU A 180 -4.80 -1.64 2.11
CA LEU A 180 -3.73 -1.16 1.24
C LEU A 180 -3.93 0.28 0.78
N ILE A 181 -5.15 0.63 0.35
CA ILE A 181 -5.50 1.99 -0.07
C ILE A 181 -5.32 2.97 1.09
N ILE A 182 -5.86 2.66 2.26
CA ILE A 182 -5.74 3.52 3.46
C ILE A 182 -4.28 3.78 3.80
N ARG A 183 -3.45 2.73 3.76
CA ARG A 183 -2.02 2.80 4.13
C ARG A 183 -1.21 3.61 3.13
N LEU A 184 -1.44 3.42 1.84
CA LEU A 184 -0.77 4.20 0.78
C LEU A 184 -1.14 5.68 0.82
N GLN A 185 -2.34 6.01 1.30
CA GLN A 185 -2.72 7.40 1.52
C GLN A 185 -2.16 7.99 2.81
N GLY A 186 -1.41 7.21 3.62
CA GLY A 186 -0.95 7.63 4.94
C GLY A 186 -2.11 7.89 5.91
N LEU A 187 -3.22 7.18 5.73
CA LEU A 187 -4.41 7.26 6.59
C LEU A 187 -4.40 6.10 7.59
N ASN A 188 -5.33 6.15 8.54
CA ASN A 188 -5.57 5.07 9.49
C ASN A 188 -7.04 4.68 9.53
N LEU A 189 -7.29 3.39 9.74
CA LEU A 189 -8.62 2.83 9.93
C LEU A 189 -8.81 2.41 11.39
N LEU A 190 -9.89 2.86 12.00
CA LEU A 190 -10.43 2.31 13.23
C LEU A 190 -11.73 1.59 12.90
N GLU A 191 -11.76 0.29 13.16
CA GLU A 191 -12.97 -0.51 13.08
C GLU A 191 -13.54 -0.70 14.49
N SER A 192 -14.84 -0.40 14.67
CA SER A 192 -15.56 -0.66 15.90
C SER A 192 -16.99 -1.07 15.57
N GLY A 193 -17.28 -2.36 15.72
CA GLY A 193 -18.58 -2.94 15.36
C GLY A 193 -18.95 -2.66 13.90
N SER A 194 -20.07 -1.96 13.68
CA SER A 194 -20.57 -1.60 12.35
C SER A 194 -19.98 -0.29 11.79
N LYS A 195 -18.99 0.31 12.45
CA LYS A 195 -18.44 1.62 12.08
C LYS A 195 -16.99 1.53 11.63
N PHE A 196 -16.69 2.21 10.54
CA PHE A 196 -15.34 2.55 10.09
C PHE A 196 -15.10 4.02 10.33
N LEU A 197 -14.05 4.34 11.09
CA LEU A 197 -13.56 5.69 11.26
C LEU A 197 -12.20 5.80 10.58
N VAL A 198 -12.11 6.65 9.56
CA VAL A 198 -10.86 6.89 8.83
C VAL A 198 -10.31 8.27 9.22
N LEU A 199 -9.06 8.28 9.65
CA LEU A 199 -8.37 9.45 10.20
C LEU A 199 -7.03 9.68 9.54
N THR A 200 -6.57 10.92 9.54
CA THR A 200 -5.16 11.22 9.25
C THR A 200 -4.26 10.68 10.37
N GLN A 201 -2.96 10.46 10.09
CA GLN A 201 -1.98 10.09 11.12
C GLN A 201 -1.97 11.05 12.31
N LYS A 202 -2.01 12.37 12.03
CA LYS A 202 -2.02 13.40 13.08
C LYS A 202 -3.26 13.30 13.98
N GLU A 203 -4.42 12.99 13.42
CA GLU A 203 -5.65 12.80 14.19
C GLU A 203 -5.63 11.51 14.99
N MET A 204 -5.12 10.43 14.41
CA MET A 204 -4.96 9.16 15.11
C MET A 204 -4.08 9.30 16.36
N HIS A 205 -2.94 9.99 16.26
CA HIS A 205 -2.09 10.25 17.43
C HIS A 205 -2.81 11.01 18.55
N ARG A 206 -3.65 11.99 18.21
CA ARG A 206 -4.47 12.72 19.19
C ARG A 206 -5.48 11.79 19.87
N VAL A 207 -6.18 10.97 19.10
CA VAL A 207 -7.16 10.02 19.65
C VAL A 207 -6.51 9.06 20.64
N PHE A 208 -5.33 8.53 20.33
CA PHE A 208 -4.60 7.66 21.26
C PHE A 208 -4.10 8.42 22.49
N HIS A 209 -3.54 9.61 22.31
CA HIS A 209 -3.09 10.45 23.41
C HIS A 209 -4.23 10.76 24.39
N ASP A 210 -5.40 11.17 23.88
CA ASP A 210 -6.58 11.48 24.69
C ASP A 210 -7.17 10.23 25.38
N ARG A 211 -6.99 9.03 24.81
CA ARG A 211 -7.36 7.78 25.46
C ARG A 211 -6.40 7.42 26.58
N LEU A 212 -5.09 7.60 26.37
CA LEU A 212 -4.08 7.34 27.40
C LEU A 212 -4.25 8.27 28.61
N ILE A 213 -4.48 9.57 28.36
CA ILE A 213 -4.77 10.53 29.44
C ILE A 213 -6.00 10.13 30.23
N ARG A 214 -7.12 9.81 29.55
CA ARG A 214 -8.36 9.42 30.22
C ARG A 214 -8.22 8.13 31.03
N ASN A 215 -7.50 7.14 30.50
CA ASN A 215 -7.36 5.85 31.17
C ASN A 215 -6.34 5.88 32.33
N ASN A 216 -5.35 6.78 32.28
CA ASN A 216 -4.30 6.86 33.30
C ASN A 216 -4.52 7.97 34.33
N GLY A 217 -5.60 8.75 34.25
CA GLY A 217 -5.95 9.77 35.25
C GLY A 217 -4.95 10.92 35.40
N LEU A 218 -3.98 11.05 34.49
CA LEU A 218 -2.97 12.11 34.49
C LEU A 218 -3.61 13.40 33.96
N LYS A 219 -4.08 14.26 34.86
CA LYS A 219 -4.45 15.65 34.55
C LYS A 219 -3.21 16.52 34.43
#